data_AF-A0A1Q5R8G0-F1
#
_entry.id   AF-A0A1Q5R8G0-F1
#
_cell.length_a   1.000
_cell.length_b   1.000
_cell.length_c   1.000
_cell.angle_alpha   90.00
_cell.angle_beta   90.00
_cell.angle_gamma   90.00
#
_symmetry.space_group_name_H-M   'P 1'
#
loop_
_entity.id
_entity.type
_entity.pdbx_description
1 polymer ?
#
loop_
_entity_poly.entity_id
_entity_poly.type
_entity_poly.pdbx_seq_one_letter_code
_entity_poly.pdbx_strand_id
1 'polypeptide(L)'
;MIAWGRGMAELTEHELHFLYTQRIDESAVMDCSWMRSHGYKREMEQEGYLWCIAPKSCYAGHRLRSRAGHCIQCDTARIAFVKRHYDRAYIYIAGSLELKVVKIGNAIWPERGVAALNSRYYGGITDWVMLYHAKYEEAGKI
;
A
#
# COMPACT_ATOMS: atom_id res chain seq x y z
N MET A 1 34.17 -17.57 -1.45
CA MET A 1 33.46 -18.21 -2.56
C MET A 1 32.05 -18.55 -2.09
N ILE A 2 31.06 -17.70 -2.38
CA ILE A 2 29.66 -17.96 -2.03
C ILE A 2 28.98 -18.50 -3.28
N ALA A 3 28.45 -19.71 -3.18
CA ALA A 3 27.84 -20.46 -4.27
C ALA A 3 26.63 -19.72 -4.85
N TRP A 4 26.79 -19.17 -6.05
CA TRP A 4 25.69 -18.84 -6.94
C TRP A 4 25.14 -20.14 -7.52
N GLY A 5 23.93 -20.50 -7.13
CA GLY A 5 23.28 -21.72 -7.61
C GLY A 5 22.09 -22.11 -6.72
N ARG A 6 21.06 -21.26 -6.64
CA ARG A 6 19.77 -21.64 -6.06
C ARG A 6 18.67 -21.01 -6.90
N GLY A 7 17.87 -21.86 -7.55
CA GLY A 7 16.82 -21.44 -8.47
C GLY A 7 15.82 -20.52 -7.79
N MET A 8 15.54 -19.38 -8.41
CA MET A 8 14.44 -18.50 -8.03
C MET A 8 13.13 -19.27 -8.29
N ALA A 9 12.23 -19.28 -7.32
CA ALA A 9 10.87 -19.74 -7.49
C ALA A 9 10.23 -18.96 -8.63
N GLU A 10 9.87 -19.68 -9.68
CA GLU A 10 9.19 -19.10 -10.82
C GLU A 10 7.74 -18.78 -10.45
N LEU A 11 7.30 -17.60 -10.89
CA LEU A 11 5.90 -17.22 -10.89
C LEU A 11 5.16 -18.11 -11.88
N THR A 12 4.05 -18.70 -11.44
CA THR A 12 3.16 -19.44 -12.34
C THR A 12 2.45 -18.49 -13.29
N GLU A 13 1.96 -19.00 -14.42
CA GLU A 13 1.14 -18.22 -15.37
C GLU A 13 -0.05 -17.52 -14.69
N HIS A 14 -0.70 -18.19 -13.73
CA HIS A 14 -1.79 -17.61 -12.95
C HIS A 14 -1.34 -16.45 -12.04
N GLU A 15 -0.15 -16.56 -11.43
CA GLU A 15 0.42 -15.49 -10.60
C GLU A 15 0.86 -14.30 -11.47
N LEU A 16 1.48 -14.56 -12.61
CA LEU A 16 1.85 -13.54 -13.60
C LEU A 16 0.62 -12.77 -14.10
N HIS A 17 -0.42 -13.49 -14.52
CA HIS A 17 -1.68 -12.90 -14.94
C HIS A 17 -2.30 -12.07 -13.81
N PHE A 18 -2.32 -12.59 -12.58
CA PHE A 18 -2.82 -11.84 -11.42
C PHE A 18 -2.04 -10.52 -11.21
N LEU A 19 -0.71 -10.57 -11.17
CA LEU A 19 0.14 -9.39 -10.98
C LEU A 19 -0.11 -8.33 -12.07
N TYR A 20 -0.22 -8.77 -13.33
CA TYR A 20 -0.58 -7.92 -14.46
C TYR A 20 -1.92 -7.20 -14.23
N THR A 21 -2.99 -7.93 -13.85
CA THR A 21 -4.31 -7.31 -13.58
C THR A 21 -4.29 -6.31 -12.44
N GLN A 22 -3.42 -6.51 -11.44
CA GLN A 22 -3.27 -5.63 -10.28
C GLN A 22 -2.25 -4.50 -10.51
N ARG A 23 -1.64 -4.42 -11.70
CA ARG A 23 -0.58 -3.47 -12.04
C ARG A 23 0.55 -3.53 -11.00
N ILE A 24 1.03 -4.75 -10.74
CA ILE A 24 2.23 -5.02 -9.95
C ILE A 24 3.25 -5.61 -10.92
N ASP A 25 4.40 -4.97 -11.02
CA ASP A 25 5.50 -5.47 -11.83
C ASP A 25 6.09 -6.72 -11.17
N GLU A 26 6.49 -7.72 -11.97
CA GLU A 26 7.10 -8.95 -11.47
C GLU A 26 8.39 -8.67 -10.68
N SER A 27 9.16 -7.66 -11.10
CA SER A 27 10.36 -7.21 -10.39
C SER A 27 10.06 -6.60 -9.01
N ALA A 28 8.80 -6.25 -8.72
CA ALA A 28 8.36 -5.78 -7.41
C ALA A 28 7.99 -6.93 -6.45
N VAL A 29 8.21 -8.19 -6.84
CA VAL A 29 7.94 -9.38 -6.03
C VAL A 29 9.24 -10.06 -5.62
N MET A 30 9.49 -10.10 -4.32
CA MET A 30 10.65 -10.81 -3.77
C MET A 30 10.38 -12.32 -3.72
N ASP A 31 11.35 -13.14 -4.09
CA ASP A 31 11.26 -14.56 -3.77
C ASP A 31 11.63 -14.80 -2.31
N CYS A 32 10.67 -15.31 -1.54
CA CYS A 32 10.83 -15.64 -0.13
C CYS A 32 10.58 -17.13 0.13
N SER A 33 10.49 -17.96 -0.92
CA SER A 33 10.08 -19.36 -0.85
C SER A 33 11.03 -20.22 -0.01
N TRP A 34 12.31 -19.84 0.05
CA TRP A 34 13.36 -20.49 0.85
C TRP A 34 13.48 -19.98 2.30
N MET A 35 12.70 -18.95 2.67
CA MET A 35 12.84 -18.28 3.96
C MET A 35 11.88 -18.82 5.02
N ARG A 36 12.23 -18.64 6.29
CA ARG A 36 11.28 -18.84 7.40
C ARG A 36 10.36 -17.62 7.50
N SER A 37 9.12 -17.81 7.96
CA SER A 37 8.10 -16.74 7.99
C SER A 37 8.52 -15.46 8.72
N HIS A 38 9.31 -15.57 9.78
CA HIS A 38 9.84 -14.41 10.49
C HIS A 38 11.00 -13.74 9.74
N GLY A 39 11.82 -14.52 9.02
CA GLY A 39 12.99 -14.02 8.30
C GLY A 39 12.61 -13.16 7.11
N TYR A 40 11.64 -13.60 6.30
CA TYR A 40 11.34 -12.88 5.05
C TYR A 40 10.70 -11.51 5.27
N LYS A 41 9.93 -11.31 6.35
CA LYS A 41 9.33 -9.99 6.63
C LYS A 41 10.38 -8.92 6.87
N ARG A 42 11.44 -9.29 7.61
CA ARG A 42 12.59 -8.42 7.87
C ARG A 42 13.38 -8.16 6.60
N GLU A 43 13.61 -9.21 5.79
CA GLU A 43 14.33 -9.07 4.52
C GLU A 43 13.58 -8.17 3.54
N MET A 44 12.27 -8.37 3.37
CA MET A 44 11.43 -7.52 2.54
C MET A 44 11.45 -6.06 2.98
N GLU A 45 11.52 -5.78 4.29
CA GLU A 45 11.65 -4.42 4.79
C GLU A 45 13.01 -3.80 4.47
N GLN A 46 14.10 -4.56 4.64
CA GLN A 46 15.46 -4.11 4.35
C GLN A 46 15.66 -3.83 2.85
N GLU A 47 15.07 -4.67 1.99
CA GLU A 47 15.19 -4.59 0.54
C GLU A 47 14.07 -3.75 -0.12
N GLY A 48 13.12 -3.22 0.67
CA GLY A 48 12.06 -2.34 0.17
C GLY A 48 10.93 -3.03 -0.61
N TYR A 49 10.77 -4.34 -0.49
CA TYR A 49 9.71 -5.09 -1.17
C TYR A 49 8.40 -5.08 -0.41
N LEU A 50 7.29 -4.90 -1.15
CA LEU A 50 5.94 -4.97 -0.60
C LEU A 50 5.28 -6.34 -0.77
N TRP A 51 5.75 -7.12 -1.75
CA TRP A 51 5.16 -8.39 -2.17
C TRP A 51 6.22 -9.48 -2.23
N CYS A 52 5.83 -10.72 -1.92
CA CYS A 52 6.69 -11.86 -2.08
C CYS A 52 5.98 -13.15 -2.49
N ILE A 53 6.75 -14.09 -3.04
CA ILE A 53 6.40 -15.50 -3.11
C ILE A 53 6.70 -16.13 -1.76
N ALA A 54 5.67 -16.40 -0.96
CA ALA A 54 5.83 -16.88 0.41
C ALA A 54 6.25 -18.36 0.47
N PRO A 55 6.95 -18.79 1.54
CA PRO A 55 7.39 -20.18 1.73
C PRO A 55 6.24 -21.17 1.95
N LYS A 56 5.06 -20.66 2.35
CA LYS A 56 3.85 -21.46 2.53
C LYS A 56 2.66 -20.78 1.87
N SER A 57 1.92 -21.56 1.08
CA SER A 57 0.66 -21.13 0.50
C SER A 57 -0.38 -20.79 1.57
N CYS A 58 -1.38 -19.98 1.21
CA CYS A 58 -2.58 -19.82 2.04
C CYS A 58 -3.49 -21.05 1.92
N TYR A 59 -4.61 -21.05 2.66
CA TYR A 59 -5.60 -22.14 2.62
C TYR A 59 -6.20 -22.39 1.22
N ALA A 60 -6.16 -21.38 0.34
CA ALA A 60 -6.62 -21.46 -1.05
C ALA A 60 -5.48 -21.79 -2.04
N GLY A 61 -4.28 -22.13 -1.57
CA GLY A 61 -3.15 -22.51 -2.43
C GLY A 61 -2.29 -21.34 -2.96
N HIS A 62 -2.69 -20.08 -2.76
CA HIS A 62 -1.94 -18.91 -3.24
C HIS A 62 -0.62 -18.68 -2.48
N ARG A 63 0.43 -18.25 -3.20
CA ARG A 63 1.76 -17.99 -2.63
C ARG A 63 2.09 -16.50 -2.50
N LEU A 64 1.43 -15.62 -3.27
CA LEU A 64 1.71 -14.19 -3.23
C LEU A 64 1.20 -13.55 -1.93
N ARG A 65 2.10 -12.93 -1.17
CA ARG A 65 1.79 -12.27 0.10
C ARG A 65 2.35 -10.85 0.18
N SER A 66 1.69 -10.02 0.98
CA SER A 66 2.24 -8.73 1.40
C SER A 66 3.33 -8.91 2.46
N ARG A 67 4.12 -7.86 2.72
CA ARG A 67 5.10 -7.79 3.82
C ARG A 67 4.52 -8.18 5.19
N ALA A 68 3.25 -7.85 5.46
CA ALA A 68 2.56 -8.25 6.69
C ALA A 68 2.23 -9.75 6.76
N GLY A 69 2.35 -10.48 5.64
CA GLY A 69 2.07 -11.90 5.50
C GLY A 69 0.65 -12.22 5.04
N HIS A 70 -0.09 -11.25 4.53
CA HIS A 70 -1.44 -11.44 4.02
C HIS A 70 -1.41 -11.92 2.57
N CYS A 71 -2.24 -12.90 2.22
CA CYS A 71 -2.45 -13.29 0.82
C CYS A 71 -3.12 -12.15 0.05
N ILE A 72 -2.52 -11.70 -1.05
CA ILE A 72 -3.04 -10.60 -1.88
C ILE A 72 -4.01 -11.07 -2.96
N GLN A 73 -4.00 -12.37 -3.29
CA GLN A 73 -4.94 -12.98 -4.23
C GLN A 73 -6.30 -13.28 -3.59
N CYS A 74 -6.33 -13.57 -2.28
CA CYS A 74 -7.59 -13.79 -1.55
C CYS A 74 -8.34 -12.49 -1.23
N ASP A 75 -7.62 -11.38 -1.10
CA ASP A 75 -8.18 -10.08 -0.73
C ASP A 75 -7.35 -8.98 -1.40
N THR A 76 -7.79 -8.57 -2.59
CA THR A 76 -7.10 -7.55 -3.40
C THR A 76 -7.20 -6.16 -2.81
N ALA A 77 -8.16 -5.89 -1.91
CA ALA A 77 -8.26 -4.59 -1.23
C ALA A 77 -7.01 -4.30 -0.38
N ARG A 78 -6.32 -5.36 0.09
CA ARG A 78 -5.05 -5.24 0.80
C ARG A 78 -3.94 -4.66 -0.05
N ILE A 79 -3.97 -4.86 -1.37
CA ILE A 79 -2.98 -4.29 -2.28
C ILE A 79 -3.05 -2.77 -2.20
N ALA A 80 -4.25 -2.21 -2.37
CA ALA A 80 -4.48 -0.78 -2.30
C ALA A 80 -4.16 -0.22 -0.90
N PHE A 81 -4.53 -0.92 0.16
CA PHE A 81 -4.22 -0.50 1.53
C PHE A 81 -2.72 -0.44 1.79
N VAL A 82 -1.98 -1.47 1.41
CA VAL A 82 -0.52 -1.51 1.55
C VAL A 82 0.12 -0.43 0.68
N LYS A 83 -0.23 -0.29 -0.61
CA LYS A 83 0.31 0.77 -1.47
C LYS A 83 0.13 2.16 -0.85
N ARG A 84 -1.08 2.49 -0.38
CA ARG A 84 -1.38 3.77 0.29
C ARG A 84 -0.53 4.03 1.54
N HIS A 85 -0.07 3.00 2.23
CA HIS A 85 0.77 3.15 3.42
C HIS A 85 2.18 3.64 3.07
N TYR A 86 2.72 3.23 1.91
CA TYR A 86 4.06 3.61 1.44
C TYR A 86 4.04 4.67 0.34
N ASP A 87 2.86 5.02 -0.18
CA ASP A 87 2.71 6.10 -1.14
C ASP A 87 3.01 7.46 -0.50
N ARG A 88 3.50 8.38 -1.34
CA ARG A 88 3.60 9.79 -1.02
C ARG A 88 2.20 10.37 -0.82
N ALA A 89 2.00 11.09 0.27
CA ALA A 89 0.75 11.80 0.49
C ALA A 89 1.00 13.13 1.19
N TYR A 90 -0.03 13.96 1.20
CA TYR A 90 -0.09 15.16 1.99
C TYR A 90 -1.02 14.94 3.16
N ILE A 91 -0.63 15.40 4.34
CA ILE A 91 -1.60 15.73 5.39
C ILE A 91 -2.12 17.12 5.06
N TYR A 92 -3.42 17.31 5.17
CA TYR A 92 -4.06 18.61 5.00
C TYR A 92 -4.98 18.92 6.18
N ILE A 93 -5.09 20.21 6.46
CA ILE A 93 -5.97 20.80 7.46
C ILE A 93 -6.94 21.68 6.69
N ALA A 94 -8.22 21.34 6.72
CA ALA A 94 -9.30 22.16 6.21
C ALA A 94 -10.14 22.71 7.36
N GLY A 95 -10.59 23.96 7.26
CA GLY A 95 -11.42 24.60 8.27
C GLY A 95 -12.73 25.11 7.68
N SER A 96 -13.79 25.12 8.48
CA SER A 96 -15.00 25.91 8.23
C SER A 96 -14.90 27.21 9.02
N LEU A 97 -15.05 28.34 8.34
CA LEU A 97 -15.06 29.64 8.99
C LEU A 97 -16.40 29.91 9.67
N GLU A 98 -17.49 29.36 9.16
CA GLU A 98 -18.83 29.50 9.73
C GLU A 98 -19.00 28.65 10.98
N LEU A 99 -18.74 27.34 10.90
CA LEU A 99 -18.97 26.41 12.01
C LEU A 99 -17.77 26.28 12.97
N LYS A 100 -16.64 26.95 12.68
CA LYS A 100 -15.43 26.94 13.50
C LYS A 100 -14.89 25.53 13.80
N VAL A 101 -15.03 24.62 12.84
CA VAL A 101 -14.51 23.24 12.92
C VAL A 101 -13.35 23.03 11.98
N VAL A 102 -12.50 22.05 12.32
CA VAL A 102 -11.34 21.65 11.53
C VAL A 102 -11.43 20.18 11.16
N LYS A 103 -11.08 19.86 9.92
CA LYS A 103 -10.84 18.51 9.43
C LYS A 103 -9.36 18.33 9.15
N ILE A 104 -8.79 17.29 9.73
CA ILE A 104 -7.46 16.80 9.37
C ILE A 104 -7.65 15.53 8.54
N GLY A 105 -6.98 15.45 7.40
CA GLY A 105 -7.04 14.29 6.53
C GLY A 105 -5.76 14.09 5.74
N ASN A 106 -5.66 12.96 5.05
CA ASN A 106 -4.60 12.72 4.09
C ASN A 106 -5.17 12.69 2.66
N ALA A 107 -4.37 13.14 1.70
CA ALA A 107 -4.71 13.10 0.28
C ALA A 107 -3.46 13.11 -0.59
N ILE A 108 -3.53 12.51 -1.78
CA ILE A 108 -2.48 12.68 -2.80
C ILE A 108 -2.53 14.11 -3.36
N TRP A 109 -3.73 14.72 -3.38
CA TRP A 109 -3.99 16.07 -3.88
C TRP A 109 -4.89 16.85 -2.90
N PRO A 110 -4.33 17.56 -1.90
CA PRO A 110 -5.07 18.30 -0.88
C PRO A 110 -6.16 19.23 -1.42
N GLU A 111 -5.83 19.99 -2.47
CA GLU A 111 -6.72 20.94 -3.14
C GLU A 111 -8.02 20.27 -3.60
N ARG A 112 -7.90 19.09 -4.22
CA ARG A 112 -9.06 18.28 -4.65
C ARG A 112 -9.86 17.76 -3.45
N GLY A 113 -9.20 17.56 -2.31
CA GLY A 113 -9.82 17.18 -1.05
C GLY A 113 -10.83 18.24 -0.59
N VAL A 114 -10.42 19.51 -0.51
CA VAL A 114 -11.31 20.61 -0.07
C VAL A 114 -12.49 20.79 -1.01
N ALA A 115 -12.25 20.78 -2.33
CA ALA A 115 -13.34 20.84 -3.32
C ALA A 115 -14.33 19.68 -3.14
N ALA A 116 -13.84 18.47 -2.86
CA ALA A 116 -14.68 17.31 -2.61
C ALA A 116 -15.50 17.46 -1.32
N LEU A 117 -14.95 18.03 -0.24
CA LEU A 117 -15.70 18.28 1.00
C LEU A 117 -16.91 19.18 0.76
N ASN A 118 -16.70 20.28 0.03
CA ASN A 118 -17.77 21.23 -0.29
C ASN A 118 -18.81 20.61 -1.22
N SER A 119 -18.38 19.92 -2.29
CA SER A 119 -19.29 19.28 -3.25
C SER A 119 -20.17 18.19 -2.63
N ARG A 120 -19.70 17.54 -1.56
CA ARG A 120 -20.38 16.42 -0.89
C ARG A 120 -21.12 16.84 0.38
N TYR A 121 -21.16 18.14 0.70
CA TYR A 121 -21.73 18.63 1.97
C TYR A 121 -21.17 17.85 3.16
N TYR A 122 -19.85 17.63 3.18
CA TYR A 122 -19.23 16.78 4.17
C TYR A 122 -19.44 17.36 5.58
N GLY A 123 -20.14 16.60 6.43
CA GLY A 123 -20.54 17.08 7.76
C GLY A 123 -21.61 18.19 7.74
N GLY A 124 -22.35 18.34 6.63
CA GLY A 124 -23.33 19.40 6.44
C GLY A 124 -22.72 20.78 6.13
N ILE A 125 -21.42 20.83 5.81
CA ILE A 125 -20.64 22.06 5.65
C ILE A 125 -20.24 22.24 4.18
N THR A 126 -20.26 23.49 3.70
CA THR A 126 -19.91 23.85 2.32
C THR A 126 -18.88 24.98 2.19
N ASP A 127 -18.41 25.51 3.30
CA ASP A 127 -17.41 26.59 3.37
C ASP A 127 -16.01 26.06 3.79
N TRP A 128 -15.71 24.79 3.52
CA TRP A 128 -14.38 24.24 3.80
C TRP A 128 -13.33 25.01 2.99
N VAL A 129 -12.31 25.50 3.69
CA VAL A 129 -11.12 26.14 3.11
C VAL A 129 -9.86 25.40 3.51
N MET A 130 -8.87 25.38 2.62
CA MET A 130 -7.54 24.85 2.94
C MET A 130 -6.84 25.81 3.90
N LEU A 131 -6.44 25.32 5.07
CA LEU A 131 -5.67 26.09 6.06
C LEU A 131 -4.18 25.76 5.99
N TYR A 132 -3.85 24.48 5.79
CA TYR A 132 -2.47 24.02 5.76
C TYR A 132 -2.35 22.67 5.05
N HIS A 133 -1.19 22.39 4.45
CA HIS A 133 -0.82 21.05 4.04
C HIS A 133 0.69 20.83 4.14
N ALA A 134 1.09 19.59 4.40
CA ALA A 134 2.48 19.16 4.42
C ALA A 134 2.63 17.84 3.67
N LYS A 135 3.72 17.72 2.90
CA LYS A 135 4.04 16.53 2.12
C LYS A 135 4.85 15.54 2.96
N TYR A 136 4.52 14.27 2.85
CA TYR A 136 5.25 13.15 3.45
C TYR A 136 5.53 12.09 2.40
N GLU A 137 6.67 11.43 2.53
CA GLU A 137 7.12 10.42 1.56
C GLU A 137 6.43 9.06 1.78
N GLU A 138 6.09 8.70 3.02
CA GLU A 138 5.42 7.46 3.39
C GLU A 138 4.17 7.78 4.25
N ALA A 139 2.98 7.73 3.66
CA ALA A 139 1.76 8.28 4.27
C ALA A 139 1.25 7.57 5.53
N GLY A 140 1.61 6.30 5.73
CA GLY A 140 1.09 5.48 6.83
C GLY A 140 2.14 5.01 7.83
N LYS A 141 3.43 5.28 7.59
CA LYS A 141 4.52 4.79 8.43
C LYS A 141 4.66 5.69 9.68
N ILE A 142 4.61 5.07 10.85
CA ILE A 142 4.71 5.72 12.18
C ILE A 142 6.09 5.44 12.75
#